data_AF-N1R474-F1
#
_entry.id   AF-N1R474-F1
#
_cell.length_a   1.000
_cell.length_b   1.000
_cell.length_c   1.000
_cell.angle_alpha   90.00
_cell.angle_beta   90.00
_cell.angle_gamma   90.00
#
_symmetry.space_group_name_H-M   'P 1'
#
loop_
_entity.id
_entity.type
_entity.pdbx_description
1 polymer ?
#
loop_
_entity_poly.entity_id
_entity_poly.type
_entity_poly.pdbx_seq_one_letter_code
_entity_poly.pdbx_strand_id
1 'polypeptide(L)'
;MDAYADRVGRSVLLELISTETDPRKGGPKKSRKSRLVGWFEKRDVKAELVVYTAGFTVDAAFGEPGAVTVLNRHQREFFIESILVEGFPSGPAHFTCNSWVQPTRVDPAPRVFFTNKPYLPSKTPPGLRELRRRELKELRGSGTGVRKTTHRAYDYDVYNDLGNPDKGAGFERPVLGGDKLPYPRRMRTARPSTVTGKSLSLLLLPLFSSP
;
A
#
# COMPACT_ATOMS: atom_id res chain seq x y z
N MET A 1 13.83 -23.63 16.09
CA MET A 1 14.39 -22.36 15.56
C MET A 1 13.30 -21.30 15.37
N ASP A 2 12.83 -20.52 16.33
CA ASP A 2 12.62 -20.66 17.77
C ASP A 2 11.50 -19.65 18.06
N ALA A 3 10.41 -20.11 18.69
CA ALA A 3 9.25 -19.27 19.04
C ALA A 3 9.65 -18.02 19.88
N TYR A 4 10.82 -18.06 20.50
CA TYR A 4 11.39 -16.98 21.30
C TYR A 4 12.03 -15.85 20.45
N ALA A 5 12.73 -16.20 19.36
CA ALA A 5 13.20 -15.25 18.35
C ALA A 5 12.05 -14.69 17.50
N ASP A 6 10.89 -15.36 17.54
CA ASP A 6 9.61 -14.83 17.06
C ASP A 6 9.12 -13.68 17.97
N ARG A 7 9.28 -13.79 19.29
CA ARG A 7 8.72 -12.86 20.29
C ARG A 7 9.41 -11.50 20.43
N VAL A 8 10.70 -11.40 20.06
CA VAL A 8 11.50 -10.18 20.22
C VAL A 8 11.80 -9.57 18.84
N GLY A 9 11.09 -8.49 18.50
CA GLY A 9 11.35 -7.69 17.29
C GLY A 9 10.32 -7.83 16.15
N ARG A 10 9.46 -8.86 16.18
CA ARG A 10 8.40 -9.07 15.17
C ARG A 10 7.07 -8.50 15.65
N SER A 11 6.88 -7.21 15.46
CA SER A 11 5.66 -6.51 15.86
C SER A 11 5.04 -5.73 14.72
N VAL A 12 3.72 -5.67 14.67
CA VAL A 12 3.01 -4.66 13.89
C VAL A 12 2.90 -3.41 14.75
N LEU A 13 3.40 -2.29 14.22
CA LEU A 13 3.35 -0.99 14.89
C LEU A 13 2.36 -0.08 14.19
N LEU A 14 1.49 0.57 14.97
CA LEU A 14 0.52 1.54 14.52
C LEU A 14 0.88 2.92 15.09
N GLU A 15 0.71 3.97 14.30
CA GLU A 15 0.88 5.36 14.73
C GLU A 15 -0.28 6.20 14.20
N LEU A 16 -1.03 6.85 15.10
CA LEU A 16 -2.10 7.75 14.73
C LEU A 16 -1.53 9.10 14.29
N ILE A 17 -2.16 9.67 13.28
CA ILE A 17 -1.82 10.96 12.71
C ILE A 17 -3.07 11.84 12.76
N SER A 18 -2.91 13.00 13.37
CA SER A 18 -3.98 13.98 13.52
C SER A 18 -4.29 14.70 12.22
N THR A 19 -5.53 15.18 12.10
CA THR A 19 -5.95 16.18 11.12
C THR A 19 -5.29 17.54 11.33
N GLU A 20 -4.75 17.78 12.53
CA GLU A 20 -4.09 19.01 12.94
C GLU A 20 -2.56 18.95 12.84
N THR A 21 -1.94 20.13 12.73
CA THR A 21 -0.49 20.30 12.73
C THR A 21 0.05 20.64 14.12
N ASP A 22 1.24 20.14 14.44
CA ASP A 22 2.04 20.56 15.58
C ASP A 22 2.70 21.91 15.24
N PRO A 23 2.31 23.02 15.90
CA PRO A 23 2.84 24.34 15.60
C PRO A 23 4.34 24.47 15.89
N ARG A 24 4.91 23.59 16.73
CA ARG A 24 6.35 23.61 17.07
C ARG A 24 7.18 22.86 16.02
N LYS A 25 6.62 21.82 15.41
CA LYS A 25 7.33 20.94 14.47
C LYS A 25 6.98 21.17 13.00
N GLY A 26 5.90 21.90 12.72
CA GLY A 26 5.41 22.18 11.37
C GLY A 26 4.79 20.99 10.63
N GLY A 27 4.79 19.79 11.24
CA GLY A 27 4.19 18.57 10.69
C GLY A 27 2.89 18.18 11.41
N PRO A 28 2.22 17.07 11.03
CA PRO A 28 1.07 16.60 11.77
C PRO A 28 1.41 16.23 13.21
N LYS A 29 0.44 16.40 14.12
CA LYS A 29 0.52 15.78 15.45
C LYS A 29 0.44 14.26 15.29
N LYS A 30 1.27 13.53 16.04
CA LYS A 30 1.38 12.06 15.97
C LYS A 30 1.34 11.44 17.36
N SER A 31 0.71 10.28 17.46
CA SER A 31 0.79 9.47 18.69
C SER A 31 2.19 8.90 18.85
N ARG A 32 2.48 8.31 20.02
CA ARG A 32 3.55 7.31 20.08
C ARG A 32 3.16 6.08 19.26
N LYS A 33 4.14 5.35 18.76
CA LYS A 33 3.90 4.05 18.09
C LYS A 33 3.35 3.06 19.12
N SER A 34 2.21 2.49 18.81
CA SER A 34 1.61 1.40 19.58
C SER A 34 1.84 0.07 18.88
N ARG A 35 1.93 -1.01 19.65
CA ARG A 35 2.13 -2.37 19.15
C ARG A 35 0.83 -3.14 19.25
N LEU A 36 0.50 -3.93 18.23
CA LEU A 36 -0.62 -4.89 18.32
C LEU A 36 -0.37 -5.88 19.46
N VAL A 37 -1.39 -6.07 20.29
CA VAL A 37 -1.49 -7.07 21.36
C VAL A 37 -2.24 -8.28 20.81
N GLY A 38 -1.90 -9.48 21.26
CA GLY A 38 -2.57 -10.71 20.82
C GLY A 38 -2.02 -11.30 19.51
N TRP A 39 -1.04 -10.63 18.87
CA TRP A 39 -0.54 -11.03 17.54
C TRP A 39 0.04 -12.45 17.52
N PHE A 40 0.79 -12.81 18.56
CA PHE A 40 1.38 -14.15 18.66
C PHE A 40 0.39 -15.18 19.17
N GLU A 41 -0.42 -14.80 20.16
CA GLU A 41 -1.38 -15.70 20.79
C GLU A 41 -2.44 -16.21 19.81
N LYS A 42 -2.75 -15.44 18.76
CA LYS A 42 -3.79 -15.78 17.77
C LYS A 42 -3.25 -16.32 16.44
N ARG A 43 -1.96 -16.68 16.35
CA ARG A 43 -1.32 -17.07 15.08
C ARG A 43 -1.94 -18.33 14.43
N ASP A 44 -2.46 -19.24 15.23
CA ASP A 44 -3.07 -20.50 14.78
C ASP A 44 -4.61 -20.47 14.76
N VAL A 45 -5.21 -19.30 14.99
CA VAL A 45 -6.67 -19.14 14.91
C VAL A 45 -7.10 -19.25 13.45
N LYS A 46 -7.82 -20.33 13.13
CA LYS A 46 -8.49 -20.49 11.84
C LYS A 46 -9.86 -19.81 11.90
N ALA A 47 -9.87 -18.51 11.60
CA ALA A 47 -11.08 -17.74 11.40
C ALA A 47 -10.93 -16.89 10.13
N GLU A 48 -12.04 -16.59 9.45
CA GLU A 48 -12.04 -15.69 8.30
C GLU A 48 -11.57 -14.28 8.68
N LEU A 49 -11.86 -13.85 9.90
CA LEU A 49 -11.45 -12.57 10.46
C LEU A 49 -10.86 -12.75 11.86
N VAL A 50 -9.70 -12.13 12.11
CA VAL A 50 -9.06 -12.10 13.43
C VAL A 50 -8.88 -10.66 13.88
N VAL A 51 -9.46 -10.34 15.04
CA VAL A 51 -9.38 -8.98 15.62
C VAL A 51 -8.20 -8.89 16.58
N TYR A 52 -7.39 -7.85 16.41
CA TYR A 52 -6.28 -7.48 17.28
C TYR A 52 -6.51 -6.09 17.87
N THR A 53 -5.93 -5.82 19.03
CA THR A 53 -6.07 -4.53 19.72
C THR A 53 -4.72 -3.85 19.89
N ALA A 54 -4.73 -2.51 19.93
CA ALA A 54 -3.58 -1.70 20.28
C ALA A 54 -4.06 -0.50 21.11
N GLY A 55 -3.32 -0.16 22.16
CA GLY A 55 -3.62 1.01 23.00
C GLY A 55 -2.83 2.23 22.55
N PHE A 56 -3.49 3.35 22.32
CA PHE A 56 -2.83 4.62 21.97
C PHE A 56 -2.84 5.58 23.14
N THR A 57 -1.75 6.32 23.31
CA THR A 57 -1.68 7.48 24.20
C THR A 57 -1.41 8.70 23.36
N VAL A 58 -2.28 9.69 23.47
CA VAL A 58 -2.22 10.96 22.75
C VAL A 58 -2.38 12.13 23.72
N ASP A 59 -1.86 13.29 23.33
CA ASP A 59 -2.05 14.53 24.08
C ASP A 59 -3.53 14.97 24.04
N ALA A 60 -4.02 15.67 25.07
CA ALA A 60 -5.39 16.18 25.09
C ALA A 60 -5.68 17.11 23.90
N ALA A 61 -4.67 17.86 23.43
CA ALA A 61 -4.74 18.70 22.25
C ALA A 61 -4.37 17.95 20.95
N PHE A 62 -4.42 16.62 20.92
CA PHE A 62 -4.14 15.85 19.69
C PHE A 62 -5.11 16.18 18.56
N GLY A 63 -6.35 16.54 18.89
CA GLY A 63 -7.41 16.76 17.91
C GLY A 63 -8.00 15.44 17.40
N GLU A 64 -8.48 15.45 16.16
CA GLU A 64 -9.10 14.27 15.54
C GLU A 64 -8.07 13.40 14.78
N PRO A 65 -8.05 12.07 14.97
CA PRO A 65 -7.25 11.16 14.14
C PRO A 65 -7.78 11.15 12.70
N GLY A 66 -6.92 11.45 11.73
CA GLY A 66 -7.27 11.47 10.29
C GLY A 66 -6.55 10.43 9.45
N ALA A 67 -5.44 9.88 9.95
CA ALA A 67 -4.73 8.78 9.32
C ALA A 67 -4.10 7.86 10.38
N VAL A 68 -3.81 6.63 9.99
CA VAL A 68 -3.01 5.68 10.76
C VAL A 68 -1.91 5.13 9.87
N THR A 69 -0.69 5.07 10.38
CA THR A 69 0.39 4.33 9.71
C THR A 69 0.56 2.97 10.34
N VAL A 70 0.84 1.97 9.51
CA VAL A 70 1.07 0.59 9.90
C VAL A 70 2.45 0.16 9.40
N LEU A 71 3.31 -0.23 10.32
CA LEU A 71 4.64 -0.75 10.03
C LEU A 71 4.70 -2.23 10.41
N ASN A 72 4.87 -3.09 9.42
CA ASN A 72 4.92 -4.53 9.60
C ASN A 72 6.37 -5.00 9.82
N ARG A 73 6.78 -5.19 11.09
CA ARG A 73 8.08 -5.84 11.41
C ARG A 73 7.98 -7.36 11.51
N HIS A 74 6.84 -7.94 11.19
CA HIS A 74 6.69 -9.38 11.07
C HIS A 74 7.30 -9.86 9.74
N GLN A 75 7.52 -11.17 9.59
CA GLN A 75 8.23 -11.74 8.44
C GLN A 75 7.36 -11.91 7.19
N ARG A 76 6.04 -12.04 7.40
CA ARG A 76 5.03 -12.26 6.36
C ARG A 76 4.16 -11.02 6.21
N GLU A 77 3.68 -10.82 4.99
CA GLU A 77 2.59 -9.89 4.72
C GLU A 77 1.29 -10.35 5.40
N PHE A 78 0.38 -9.42 5.61
CA PHE A 78 -0.97 -9.71 6.07
C PHE A 78 -1.95 -8.73 5.43
N PHE A 79 -3.21 -9.13 5.34
CA PHE A 79 -4.29 -8.30 4.82
C PHE A 79 -4.98 -7.57 5.97
N ILE A 80 -5.20 -6.26 5.82
CA ILE A 80 -6.01 -5.46 6.74
C ILE A 80 -7.30 -5.10 6.05
N GLU A 81 -8.43 -5.53 6.62
CA GLU A 81 -9.76 -5.13 6.18
C GLU A 81 -10.08 -3.71 6.68
N SER A 82 -10.05 -3.51 8.00
CA SER A 82 -10.36 -2.22 8.62
C SER A 82 -9.62 -2.01 9.95
N ILE A 83 -9.59 -0.74 10.38
CA ILE A 83 -9.15 -0.33 11.73
C ILE A 83 -10.24 0.56 12.32
N LEU A 84 -10.61 0.31 13.57
CA LEU A 84 -11.51 1.13 14.37
C LEU A 84 -10.73 1.73 15.53
N VAL A 85 -10.80 3.05 15.71
CA VAL A 85 -10.17 3.76 16.82
C VAL A 85 -11.25 4.49 17.62
N GLU A 86 -11.36 4.14 18.90
CA GLU A 86 -12.36 4.69 19.82
C GLU A 86 -11.69 5.57 20.90
N GLY A 87 -12.50 6.27 21.70
CA GLY A 87 -12.03 7.06 22.84
C GLY A 87 -11.70 8.53 22.53
N PHE A 88 -11.98 9.02 21.33
CA PHE A 88 -11.87 10.44 20.99
C PHE A 88 -13.21 11.18 21.20
N PRO A 89 -13.20 12.46 21.62
CA PRO A 89 -14.42 13.26 21.76
C PRO A 89 -15.23 13.42 20.47
N SER A 90 -14.56 13.33 19.31
CA SER A 90 -15.18 13.37 17.99
C SER A 90 -15.96 12.10 17.62
N GLY A 91 -16.00 11.10 18.51
CA GLY A 91 -16.53 9.77 18.23
C GLY A 91 -15.49 8.83 17.58
N PRO A 92 -15.91 7.60 17.23
CA PRO A 92 -15.02 6.59 16.65
C PRO A 92 -14.52 7.00 15.26
N ALA A 93 -13.26 6.72 15.00
CA ALA A 93 -12.63 6.92 13.69
C ALA A 93 -12.49 5.58 12.96
N HIS A 94 -13.11 5.49 11.78
CA HIS A 94 -13.14 4.30 10.94
C HIS A 94 -12.15 4.42 9.78
N PHE A 95 -11.33 3.40 9.58
CA PHE A 95 -10.36 3.30 8.49
C PHE A 95 -10.68 2.06 7.65
N THR A 96 -11.23 2.26 6.45
CA THR A 96 -11.48 1.16 5.49
C THR A 96 -10.19 0.92 4.70
N CYS A 97 -9.50 -0.17 5.00
CA CYS A 97 -8.13 -0.40 4.55
C CYS A 97 -8.07 -1.29 3.30
N ASN A 98 -8.69 -2.46 3.35
CA ASN A 98 -8.74 -3.48 2.28
C ASN A 98 -7.44 -3.64 1.50
N SER A 99 -6.33 -3.86 2.23
CA SER A 99 -5.01 -3.89 1.62
C SER A 99 -4.04 -4.83 2.32
N TRP A 100 -3.18 -5.45 1.52
CA TRP A 100 -1.97 -6.11 1.98
C TRP A 100 -0.94 -5.12 2.53
N VAL A 101 -0.34 -5.45 3.67
CA VAL A 101 0.77 -4.72 4.30
C VAL A 101 2.03 -5.58 4.25
N GLN A 102 2.98 -5.14 3.43
CA GLN A 102 4.25 -5.84 3.22
C GLN A 102 5.14 -5.78 4.46
N PRO A 103 5.93 -6.84 4.73
CA PRO A 103 6.92 -6.80 5.78
C PRO A 103 8.02 -5.78 5.44
N THR A 104 8.59 -5.17 6.46
CA THR A 104 9.63 -4.12 6.34
C THR A 104 10.87 -4.52 5.55
N ARG A 105 11.15 -5.83 5.44
CA ARG A 105 12.21 -6.37 4.58
C ARG A 105 11.92 -6.25 3.07
N VAL A 106 10.64 -6.10 2.70
CA VAL A 106 10.15 -5.94 1.33
C VAL A 106 9.88 -4.47 1.05
N ASP A 107 9.15 -3.80 1.95
CA ASP A 107 8.86 -2.37 1.87
C ASP A 107 9.10 -1.73 3.24
N PRO A 108 10.20 -0.99 3.43
CA PRO A 108 10.54 -0.41 4.73
C PRO A 108 9.64 0.77 5.10
N ALA A 109 8.88 1.34 4.16
CA ALA A 109 8.01 2.47 4.42
C ALA A 109 6.74 2.02 5.18
N PRO A 110 6.30 2.76 6.21
CA PRO A 110 5.00 2.51 6.82
C PRO A 110 3.88 2.72 5.81
N ARG A 111 2.89 1.82 5.81
CA ARG A 111 1.68 1.97 5.02
C ARG A 111 0.72 2.93 5.70
N VAL A 112 0.14 3.85 4.94
CA VAL A 112 -0.83 4.83 5.45
C VAL A 112 -2.25 4.42 5.07
N PHE A 113 -3.17 4.57 6.02
CA PHE A 113 -4.61 4.46 5.80
C PHE A 113 -5.27 5.73 6.34
N PHE A 114 -6.21 6.28 5.58
CA PHE A 114 -6.98 7.47 5.96
C PHE A 114 -8.32 7.07 6.54
N THR A 115 -8.92 7.95 7.34
CA THR A 115 -10.31 7.76 7.77
C THR A 115 -11.25 7.78 6.57
N ASN A 116 -12.44 7.21 6.74
CA ASN A 116 -13.50 7.22 5.72
C ASN A 116 -14.15 8.61 5.51
N LYS A 117 -13.61 9.68 6.12
CA LYS A 117 -14.11 11.05 5.93
C LYS A 117 -13.57 11.62 4.61
N PRO A 118 -14.46 11.97 3.65
CA PRO A 118 -14.02 12.46 2.35
C PRO A 118 -13.62 13.94 2.40
N TYR A 119 -12.53 14.28 1.69
CA TYR A 119 -12.07 15.66 1.53
C TYR A 119 -11.71 15.96 0.08
N LEU A 120 -12.23 17.07 -0.45
CA LEU A 120 -11.66 17.70 -1.65
C LEU A 120 -10.20 18.11 -1.39
N PRO A 121 -9.35 18.20 -2.43
CA PRO A 121 -7.95 18.60 -2.25
C PRO A 121 -7.79 19.91 -1.45
N SER A 122 -8.57 20.94 -1.78
CA SER A 122 -8.58 22.24 -1.08
C SER A 122 -9.11 22.20 0.35
N LYS A 123 -9.86 21.16 0.71
CA LYS A 123 -10.45 20.93 2.04
C LYS A 123 -9.69 19.88 2.86
N THR A 124 -8.57 19.37 2.36
CA THR A 124 -7.76 18.41 3.10
C THR A 124 -7.21 19.06 4.38
N PRO A 125 -7.45 18.48 5.57
CA PRO A 125 -6.95 19.01 6.83
C PRO A 125 -5.43 19.17 6.80
N PRO A 126 -4.88 20.25 7.40
CA PRO A 126 -3.47 20.61 7.25
C PRO A 126 -2.52 19.49 7.69
N GLY A 127 -2.85 18.73 8.73
CA GLY A 127 -2.05 17.59 9.18
C GLY A 127 -1.94 16.45 8.14
N LEU A 128 -2.91 16.33 7.22
CA LEU A 128 -2.97 15.23 6.26
C LEU A 128 -2.43 15.60 4.86
N ARG A 129 -2.20 16.88 4.57
CA ARG A 129 -1.86 17.35 3.21
C ARG A 129 -0.60 16.70 2.65
N GLU A 130 0.47 16.68 3.44
CA GLU A 130 1.74 16.10 3.00
C GLU A 130 1.64 14.58 2.85
N LEU A 131 0.93 13.92 3.76
CA LEU A 131 0.66 12.48 3.66
C LEU A 131 -0.10 12.13 2.38
N ARG A 132 -1.17 12.87 2.07
CA ARG A 132 -1.96 12.70 0.85
C ARG A 132 -1.09 12.88 -0.40
N ARG A 133 -0.26 13.93 -0.42
CA ARG A 133 0.65 14.21 -1.54
C ARG A 133 1.68 13.10 -1.73
N ARG A 134 2.28 12.61 -0.64
CA ARG A 134 3.27 11.53 -0.68
C ARG A 134 2.66 10.22 -1.16
N GLU A 135 1.51 9.82 -0.63
CA GLU A 135 0.81 8.59 -1.06
C GLU A 135 0.47 8.64 -2.55
N LEU A 136 -0.04 9.78 -3.05
CA LEU A 136 -0.31 9.94 -4.49
C LEU A 136 0.96 9.87 -5.34
N LYS A 137 2.10 10.38 -4.84
CA LYS A 137 3.38 10.28 -5.54
C LYS A 137 3.87 8.82 -5.59
N GLU A 138 3.76 8.09 -4.49
CA GLU A 138 4.12 6.67 -4.43
C GLU A 138 3.24 5.83 -5.36
N LEU A 139 1.93 6.11 -5.41
CA LEU A 139 0.98 5.45 -6.30
C LEU A 139 1.21 5.75 -7.78
N ARG A 140 1.87 6.85 -8.16
CA ARG A 140 2.30 7.08 -9.56
C ARG A 140 3.60 6.34 -9.88
N GLY A 141 4.45 6.14 -8.88
CA GLY A 141 5.77 5.54 -9.04
C GLY A 141 6.74 6.40 -9.86
N SER A 142 7.84 5.80 -10.31
CA SER A 142 8.95 6.49 -10.97
C SER A 142 8.90 6.51 -12.50
N GLY A 143 7.90 5.90 -13.15
CA GLY A 143 7.92 5.69 -14.60
C GLY A 143 8.93 4.65 -15.09
N THR A 144 9.70 4.04 -14.19
CA THR A 144 10.81 3.14 -14.52
C THR A 144 10.73 1.82 -13.75
N GLY A 145 11.58 0.86 -14.11
CA GLY A 145 11.72 -0.44 -13.45
C GLY A 145 10.57 -1.43 -13.68
N VAL A 146 10.90 -2.73 -13.61
CA VAL A 146 9.94 -3.84 -13.70
C VAL A 146 9.00 -3.81 -12.50
N ARG A 147 7.70 -4.00 -12.71
CA ARG A 147 6.72 -4.09 -11.63
C ARG A 147 6.87 -5.41 -10.86
N LYS A 148 6.91 -5.32 -9.53
CA LYS A 148 6.83 -6.48 -8.62
C LYS A 148 5.39 -6.68 -8.16
N THR A 149 5.05 -7.89 -7.72
CA THR A 149 3.72 -8.23 -7.18
C THR A 149 3.33 -7.37 -5.98
N THR A 150 4.32 -6.89 -5.23
CA THR A 150 4.12 -6.06 -4.03
C THR A 150 4.03 -4.56 -4.33
N HIS A 151 4.31 -4.13 -5.57
CA HIS A 151 4.23 -2.73 -5.96
C HIS A 151 2.78 -2.27 -6.11
N ARG A 152 2.53 -1.00 -5.74
CA ARG A 152 1.23 -0.33 -5.87
C ARG A 152 1.23 0.83 -6.86
N ALA A 153 2.30 0.96 -7.62
CA ALA A 153 2.44 2.07 -8.55
C ALA A 153 1.66 1.81 -9.83
N TYR A 154 0.69 2.68 -10.10
CA TYR A 154 -0.15 2.74 -11.28
C TYR A 154 0.45 3.69 -12.30
N ASP A 155 0.65 3.17 -13.51
CA ASP A 155 1.31 3.86 -14.61
C ASP A 155 0.84 3.24 -15.92
N TYR A 156 1.04 3.93 -17.04
CA TYR A 156 0.42 3.59 -18.32
C TYR A 156 1.44 3.13 -19.36
N ASP A 157 0.96 2.32 -20.30
CA ASP A 157 1.76 1.81 -21.41
C ASP A 157 0.85 1.45 -22.59
N VAL A 158 1.45 1.18 -23.75
CA VAL A 158 0.78 0.70 -24.95
C VAL A 158 0.63 -0.82 -24.92
N TYR A 159 -0.25 -1.36 -25.78
CA TYR A 159 -0.36 -2.80 -25.99
C TYR A 159 0.74 -3.28 -26.93
N ASN A 160 1.95 -3.37 -26.38
CA ASN A 160 3.12 -3.97 -26.99
C ASN A 160 3.41 -5.38 -26.43
N ASP A 161 2.47 -5.96 -25.71
CA ASP A 161 2.66 -7.20 -24.96
C ASP A 161 1.79 -8.36 -25.45
N LEU A 162 1.10 -8.19 -26.57
CA LEU A 162 0.21 -9.21 -27.14
C LEU A 162 0.95 -10.23 -28.01
N GLY A 163 2.06 -9.82 -28.64
CA GLY A 163 2.85 -10.65 -29.54
C GLY A 163 4.02 -11.34 -28.84
N ASN A 164 4.54 -12.40 -29.47
CA ASN A 164 5.77 -13.07 -29.06
C ASN A 164 6.66 -13.39 -30.27
N PRO A 165 7.37 -12.40 -30.84
CA PRO A 165 8.21 -12.57 -32.03
C PRO A 165 9.34 -13.60 -31.82
N ASP A 166 9.79 -13.80 -30.58
CA ASP A 166 10.85 -14.78 -30.27
C ASP A 166 10.38 -16.24 -30.53
N LYS A 167 9.07 -16.48 -30.65
CA LYS A 167 8.49 -17.77 -31.07
C LYS A 167 8.29 -17.90 -32.58
N GLY A 168 8.66 -16.87 -33.36
CA GLY A 168 8.55 -16.83 -34.81
C GLY A 168 7.46 -15.91 -35.34
N ALA A 169 7.49 -15.64 -36.64
CA ALA A 169 6.69 -14.61 -37.32
C ALA A 169 5.17 -14.74 -37.11
N GLY A 170 4.64 -15.97 -36.99
CA GLY A 170 3.20 -16.21 -36.75
C GLY A 170 2.69 -15.66 -35.40
N PHE A 171 3.58 -15.38 -34.46
CA PHE A 171 3.28 -14.86 -33.14
C PHE A 171 3.48 -13.34 -33.03
N GLU A 172 3.87 -12.67 -34.12
CA GLU A 172 3.99 -11.21 -34.15
C GLU A 172 2.63 -10.53 -34.10
N ARG A 173 2.54 -9.44 -33.34
CA ARG A 173 1.35 -8.59 -33.26
C ARG A 173 1.78 -7.13 -33.34
N PRO A 174 1.02 -6.28 -34.05
CA PRO A 174 1.30 -4.85 -34.06
C PRO A 174 1.11 -4.26 -32.67
N VAL A 175 1.87 -3.20 -32.37
CA VAL A 175 1.67 -2.43 -31.14
C VAL A 175 0.39 -1.61 -31.28
N LEU A 176 -0.53 -1.72 -30.31
CA LEU A 176 -1.76 -0.91 -30.27
C LEU A 176 -1.59 0.25 -29.28
N GLY A 177 -1.76 1.47 -29.79
CA GLY A 177 -1.58 2.72 -29.07
C GLY A 177 -0.59 3.66 -29.77
N GLY A 178 -0.85 4.97 -29.68
CA GLY A 178 -0.08 6.00 -30.39
C GLY A 178 -0.84 6.49 -31.61
N ASP A 179 -0.19 7.27 -32.47
CA ASP A 179 -0.90 7.98 -33.54
C ASP A 179 -1.29 7.07 -34.72
N LYS A 180 -0.48 6.03 -34.98
CA LYS A 180 -0.70 5.12 -36.12
C LYS A 180 -1.84 4.13 -35.90
N LEU A 181 -1.94 3.58 -34.69
CA LEU A 181 -3.00 2.65 -34.27
C LEU A 181 -3.55 3.12 -32.92
N PRO A 182 -4.40 4.16 -32.89
CA PRO A 182 -4.95 4.68 -31.65
C PRO A 182 -5.68 3.60 -30.86
N TYR A 183 -5.33 3.48 -29.57
CA TYR A 183 -5.92 2.50 -28.67
C TYR A 183 -5.79 2.97 -27.21
N PRO A 184 -6.74 2.62 -26.32
CA PRO A 184 -6.60 2.88 -24.90
C PRO A 184 -5.27 2.38 -24.33
N ARG A 185 -4.77 3.05 -23.30
CA ARG A 185 -3.57 2.60 -22.59
C ARG A 185 -3.91 1.46 -21.63
N ARG A 186 -2.94 0.59 -21.40
CA ARG A 186 -2.99 -0.45 -20.36
C ARG A 186 -2.13 -0.08 -19.16
N MET A 187 -2.25 -0.87 -18.09
CA MET A 187 -1.37 -0.80 -16.93
C MET A 187 0.06 -1.19 -17.32
N ARG A 188 1.04 -0.34 -16.95
CA ARG A 188 2.46 -0.58 -17.20
C ARG A 188 2.99 -1.73 -16.36
N THR A 189 3.55 -2.75 -17.01
CA THR A 189 4.24 -3.88 -16.34
C THR A 189 5.76 -3.72 -16.41
N ALA A 190 6.26 -3.04 -17.45
CA ALA A 190 7.67 -2.79 -17.71
C ALA A 190 8.53 -4.06 -17.75
N ARG A 191 7.94 -5.17 -18.20
CA ARG A 191 8.69 -6.40 -18.48
C ARG A 191 9.72 -6.15 -19.59
N PRO A 192 10.84 -6.89 -19.61
CA PRO A 192 11.86 -6.73 -20.64
C PRO A 192 11.28 -6.87 -22.05
N SER A 193 11.92 -6.17 -23.00
CA SER A 193 11.62 -6.36 -24.42
C SER A 193 12.06 -7.74 -24.90
N THR A 194 11.40 -8.25 -25.93
CA THR A 194 11.79 -9.47 -26.64
C THR A 194 13.12 -9.27 -27.34
N VAL A 195 13.83 -10.37 -27.58
CA VAL A 195 15.17 -10.32 -28.21
C VAL A 195 15.04 -9.84 -29.66
N THR A 196 14.00 -10.32 -30.34
CA THR A 196 13.75 -10.07 -31.77
C THR A 196 12.95 -8.78 -32.00
N GLY A 197 12.23 -8.28 -30.99
CA GLY A 197 11.35 -7.12 -31.09
C GLY A 197 11.82 -5.95 -30.24
N LYS A 198 12.36 -4.90 -30.88
CA LYS A 198 12.54 -3.60 -30.20
C LYS A 198 11.15 -3.09 -29.81
N SER A 199 10.87 -3.07 -28.50
CA SER A 199 9.62 -2.57 -27.87
C SER A 199 8.50 -3.58 -27.60
N LEU A 200 8.64 -4.90 -27.80
CA LEU A 200 7.58 -5.87 -27.46
C LEU A 200 7.86 -6.51 -26.09
N SER A 201 6.93 -6.50 -25.13
CA SER A 201 7.16 -7.07 -23.80
C SER A 201 6.51 -8.45 -23.63
N LEU A 202 7.22 -9.39 -23.00
CA LEU A 202 6.78 -10.78 -22.92
C LEU A 202 5.52 -10.95 -22.05
N LEU A 203 4.43 -11.53 -22.56
CA LEU A 203 3.27 -11.92 -21.75
C LEU A 203 3.56 -13.25 -21.03
N LEU A 204 3.91 -13.19 -19.75
CA LEU A 204 3.63 -14.29 -18.81
C LEU A 204 2.60 -13.76 -17.82
N LEU A 205 1.35 -14.16 -17.99
CA LEU A 205 0.35 -14.02 -16.95
C LEU A 205 0.71 -15.03 -15.86
N PRO A 206 0.99 -14.62 -14.60
CA PRO A 206 0.71 -15.51 -13.50
C PRO A 206 -0.80 -15.66 -13.46
N LEU A 207 -1.29 -16.86 -13.78
CA LEU A 207 -2.66 -17.25 -13.45
C LEU A 207 -2.81 -17.06 -11.94
N PHE A 208 -3.56 -16.05 -11.52
CA PHE A 208 -4.03 -15.96 -10.15
C PHE A 208 -5.07 -17.06 -9.96
N SER A 209 -4.62 -18.24 -9.57
CA SER A 209 -5.45 -19.17 -8.83
C SER A 209 -5.41 -18.72 -7.37
N SER A 210 -6.40 -17.95 -6.94
CA SER A 210 -6.72 -17.90 -5.51
C SER A 210 -7.48 -19.18 -5.16
N PRO A 211 -7.20 -19.81 -4.00
CA PRO A 211 -8.03 -20.86 -3.43
C PRO A 211 -9.39 -20.33 -2.96
#